data_AF-A0A4Y2IDG0-F1
#
_entry.id   AF-A0A4Y2IDG0-F1
#
_cell.length_a   1.000
_cell.length_b   1.000
_cell.length_c   1.000
_cell.angle_alpha   90.00
_cell.angle_beta   90.00
_cell.angle_gamma   90.00
#
_symmetry.space_group_name_H-M   'P 1'
#
loop_
_entity.id
_entity.type
_entity.pdbx_description
1 polymer ?
#
loop_
_entity_poly.entity_id
_entity_poly.type
_entity_poly.pdbx_seq_one_letter_code
_entity_poly.pdbx_strand_id
1 'polypeptide(L)'
;MQTIPGKTASHIPCGYAYLIIGPNGLPLKPVTVYRGSDAVDHFITSIIREKDILAKKLHTITPMHMTTQDLEEFQKATHCNLCKKWLGKDRVRDHDHL
;
A
#
# COMPACT_ATOMS: atom_id res chain seq x y z
N MET A 1 7.55 48.47 -25.33
CA MET A 1 7.37 47.31 -24.44
C MET A 1 8.19 46.15 -25.02
N GLN A 2 9.26 45.73 -24.33
CA GLN A 2 10.08 44.60 -24.78
C GLN A 2 9.37 43.30 -24.43
N THR A 3 9.11 42.44 -25.42
CA THR A 3 8.62 41.08 -25.22
C THR A 3 9.77 40.20 -24.74
N ILE A 4 9.75 39.85 -23.46
CA ILE A 4 10.65 38.83 -22.90
C ILE A 4 10.18 37.47 -23.44
N PRO A 5 11.02 36.67 -24.13
CA PRO A 5 10.61 35.36 -24.59
C PRO A 5 10.38 34.47 -23.36
N GLY A 6 9.13 34.03 -23.16
CA GLY A 6 8.82 33.06 -22.11
C GLY A 6 9.58 31.77 -22.37
N LYS A 7 10.46 31.35 -21.45
CA LYS A 7 11.08 30.02 -21.48
C LYS A 7 9.98 28.97 -21.31
N THR A 8 9.52 28.37 -22.40
CA THR A 8 8.69 27.17 -22.38
C THR A 8 9.62 25.95 -22.45
N ALA A 9 10.08 25.46 -21.30
CA ALA A 9 10.72 24.15 -21.24
C ALA A 9 9.64 23.07 -21.42
N SER A 10 9.81 22.21 -22.43
CA SER A 10 8.94 21.03 -22.61
C SER A 10 9.52 19.86 -21.82
N HIS A 11 8.78 19.39 -20.83
CA HIS A 11 9.15 18.22 -20.04
C HIS A 11 8.49 16.99 -20.64
N ILE A 12 9.27 16.21 -21.39
CA ILE A 12 8.81 14.94 -21.97
C ILE A 12 9.24 13.80 -21.05
N PRO A 13 8.29 13.06 -20.45
CA PRO A 13 8.61 11.88 -19.65
C PRO A 13 9.35 10.84 -20.49
N CYS A 14 10.48 10.36 -19.99
CA CYS A 14 11.34 9.39 -20.70
C CYS A 14 11.59 8.09 -19.92
N GLY A 15 11.05 7.99 -18.71
CA GLY A 15 11.18 6.80 -17.87
C GLY A 15 10.62 7.01 -16.47
N TYR A 16 10.59 5.93 -15.70
CA TYR A 16 10.17 5.94 -14.30
C TYR A 16 10.87 4.81 -13.53
N ALA A 17 10.84 4.90 -12.21
CA ALA A 17 11.16 3.79 -11.33
C ALA A 17 10.21 3.75 -10.13
N TYR A 18 9.88 2.55 -9.66
CA TYR A 18 9.14 2.37 -8.42
C TYR A 18 9.59 1.12 -7.65
N LEU A 19 9.35 1.14 -6.35
CA LEU A 19 9.62 0.05 -5.41
C LEU A 19 8.37 -0.18 -4.56
N ILE A 20 8.05 -1.45 -4.31
CA ILE A 20 6.92 -1.82 -3.45
C ILE A 20 7.49 -2.35 -2.15
N ILE A 21 7.15 -1.67 -1.05
CA ILE A 21 7.58 -2.04 0.30
C ILE A 21 6.47 -2.80 1.00
N GLY A 22 6.83 -3.94 1.60
CA GLY A 22 5.92 -4.79 2.34
C GLY A 22 5.70 -4.32 3.79
N PRO A 23 4.79 -4.99 4.53
CA PRO A 23 4.50 -4.66 5.93
C PRO A 23 5.70 -4.76 6.87
N ASN A 24 6.70 -5.56 6.52
CA ASN A 24 7.96 -5.69 7.27
C ASN A 24 8.99 -4.60 6.94
N GLY A 25 8.62 -3.59 6.14
CA GLY A 25 9.52 -2.53 5.69
C GLY A 25 10.53 -2.95 4.63
N LEU A 26 10.47 -4.19 4.12
CA LEU A 26 11.40 -4.70 3.11
C LEU A 26 10.78 -4.65 1.70
N PRO A 27 11.61 -4.54 0.65
CA PRO A 27 11.16 -4.67 -0.72
C PRO A 27 10.47 -6.01 -0.99
N LEU A 28 9.27 -5.98 -1.57
CA LEU A 28 8.57 -7.19 -2.03
C LEU A 28 9.16 -7.76 -3.31
N LYS A 29 9.83 -6.91 -4.10
CA LYS A 29 10.50 -7.24 -5.36
C LYS A 29 11.61 -6.22 -5.64
N PRO A 30 12.56 -6.52 -6.55
CA PRO A 30 13.52 -5.54 -7.03
C PRO A 30 12.85 -4.27 -7.58
N VAL A 31 13.58 -3.16 -7.58
CA VAL A 31 13.12 -1.90 -8.17
C VAL A 31 12.71 -2.14 -9.62
N THR A 32 11.51 -1.68 -9.96
CA THR A 32 11.05 -1.67 -11.36
C THR A 32 11.55 -0.38 -11.99
N VAL A 33 12.28 -0.49 -13.10
CA VAL A 33 12.80 0.65 -13.86
C VAL A 33 12.37 0.49 -15.31
N TYR A 34 11.88 1.57 -15.89
CA TYR A 34 11.50 1.63 -17.29
C TYR A 34 12.03 2.91 -17.93
N ARG A 35 12.45 2.82 -19.19
CA ARG A 35 12.89 3.95 -20.03
C ARG A 35 12.28 3.79 -21.42
N GLY A 36 11.59 4.81 -21.90
CA GLY A 36 10.86 4.79 -23.17
C GLY A 36 10.07 6.08 -23.37
N SER A 37 9.71 6.38 -24.62
CA SER A 37 8.92 7.57 -24.97
C SER A 37 7.47 7.49 -24.50
N ASP A 38 6.97 6.27 -24.29
CA ASP A 38 5.66 5.90 -23.75
C ASP A 38 5.68 5.73 -22.22
N ALA A 39 6.64 6.35 -21.53
CA ALA A 39 6.85 6.19 -20.09
C ALA A 39 5.59 6.43 -19.24
N VAL A 40 4.72 7.35 -19.64
CA VAL A 40 3.47 7.66 -18.91
C VAL A 40 2.49 6.50 -19.00
N ASP A 41 2.17 6.05 -20.22
CA ASP A 41 1.21 4.97 -20.44
C ASP A 41 1.70 3.65 -19.84
N HIS A 42 3.00 3.37 -20.00
CA HIS A 42 3.63 2.20 -19.42
C HIS A 42 3.62 2.26 -17.87
N PHE A 43 3.80 3.44 -17.27
CA PHE A 43 3.72 3.62 -15.82
C PHE A 43 2.33 3.32 -15.28
N ILE A 44 1.29 3.95 -15.87
CA ILE A 44 -0.10 3.76 -15.44
C ILE A 44 -0.49 2.29 -15.54
N THR A 45 -0.18 1.65 -16.68
CA THR A 45 -0.44 0.21 -16.89
C THR A 45 0.28 -0.64 -15.86
N SER A 46 1.55 -0.33 -15.57
CA SER A 46 2.35 -1.07 -14.58
C SER A 46 1.77 -0.94 -13.17
N ILE A 47 1.40 0.26 -12.73
CA ILE A 47 0.86 0.47 -11.38
C ILE A 47 -0.51 -0.18 -11.21
N ILE A 48 -1.38 -0.14 -12.23
CA ILE A 48 -2.69 -0.84 -12.18
C ILE A 48 -2.47 -2.35 -12.05
N ARG A 49 -1.52 -2.91 -12.80
CA ARG A 49 -1.17 -4.33 -12.69
C ARG A 49 -0.65 -4.70 -11.30
N GLU A 50 0.22 -3.88 -10.72
CA GLU A 50 0.70 -4.10 -9.35
C GLU A 50 -0.44 -4.03 -8.33
N LYS A 51 -1.34 -3.06 -8.46
CA LYS A 51 -2.57 -2.95 -7.64
C LYS A 51 -3.37 -4.26 -7.68
N ASP A 52 -3.61 -4.81 -8.87
CA ASP A 52 -4.39 -6.04 -9.01
C ASP A 52 -3.69 -7.27 -8.41
N ILE A 53 -2.37 -7.37 -8.55
CA ILE A 53 -1.57 -8.42 -7.93
C ILE A 53 -1.63 -8.31 -6.41
N LEU A 54 -1.46 -7.09 -5.87
CA LEU A 54 -1.48 -6.84 -4.43
C LEU A 54 -2.88 -7.05 -3.85
N ALA A 55 -3.93 -6.59 -4.51
CA ALA A 55 -5.31 -6.82 -4.08
C ALA A 55 -5.61 -8.32 -3.95
N LYS A 56 -5.21 -9.13 -4.94
CA LYS A 56 -5.36 -10.59 -4.86
C LYS A 56 -4.64 -11.18 -3.65
N LYS A 57 -3.42 -10.71 -3.35
CA LYS A 57 -2.66 -11.16 -2.17
C LYS A 57 -3.34 -10.75 -0.86
N LEU A 58 -3.86 -9.53 -0.78
CA LEU A 58 -4.53 -9.01 0.40
C LEU A 58 -5.88 -9.71 0.66
N HIS A 59 -6.56 -10.16 -0.40
CA HIS A 59 -7.79 -10.94 -0.28
C HIS A 59 -7.56 -12.43 0.02
N THR A 60 -6.32 -12.92 -0.04
CA THR A 60 -6.01 -14.30 0.33
C THR A 60 -6.14 -14.47 1.85
N ILE A 61 -7.13 -15.25 2.28
CA ILE A 61 -7.32 -15.60 3.69
C ILE A 61 -6.13 -16.45 4.13
N THR A 62 -5.23 -15.84 4.90
CA THR A 62 -4.09 -16.51 5.52
C THR A 62 -4.42 -16.77 6.98
N PRO A 63 -4.18 -17.98 7.53
CA PRO A 63 -4.39 -18.23 8.94
C PRO A 63 -3.62 -17.22 9.80
N MET A 64 -4.31 -16.62 10.76
CA MET A 64 -3.68 -15.72 11.73
C MET A 64 -2.78 -16.55 12.65
N HIS A 65 -1.48 -16.22 12.67
CA HIS A 65 -0.55 -16.82 13.62
C HIS A 65 -0.63 -16.06 14.94
N MET A 66 -1.21 -16.69 15.97
CA MET A 66 -1.30 -16.14 17.32
C MET A 66 -0.43 -16.96 18.27
N THR A 67 0.43 -16.29 19.02
CA THR A 67 1.15 -16.89 20.14
C THR A 67 0.20 -17.12 21.32
N THR A 68 0.62 -17.91 22.31
CA THR A 68 -0.13 -18.07 23.56
C THR A 68 -0.38 -16.72 24.24
N GLN A 69 0.60 -15.82 24.21
CA GLN A 69 0.48 -14.47 24.76
C GLN A 69 -0.58 -13.65 24.00
N ASP A 70 -0.58 -13.67 22.67
CA ASP A 70 -1.59 -12.95 21.87
C ASP A 70 -3.01 -13.41 22.20
N LEU A 71 -3.20 -14.73 22.42
CA LEU A 71 -4.49 -15.29 22.81
C LEU A 71 -4.92 -14.84 24.21
N GLU A 72 -3.98 -14.78 25.16
CA GLU A 72 -4.26 -14.25 26.50
C GLU A 72 -4.61 -12.77 26.48
N GLU A 73 -3.85 -11.96 25.75
CA GLU A 73 -4.10 -10.53 25.59
C GLU A 73 -5.46 -10.29 24.93
N PHE A 74 -5.78 -11.05 23.88
CA PHE A 74 -7.10 -11.01 23.24
C PHE A 74 -8.23 -11.36 24.22
N GLN A 75 -8.07 -12.40 25.05
CA GLN A 75 -9.07 -12.79 26.05
C GLN A 75 -9.21 -11.79 27.20
N LYS A 76 -8.13 -11.08 27.55
CA LYS A 76 -8.12 -10.08 28.65
C LYS A 76 -8.51 -8.69 28.16
N ALA A 77 -8.52 -8.43 26.85
CA ALA A 77 -8.86 -7.14 26.27
C ALA A 77 -10.26 -6.68 26.70
N THR A 78 -10.31 -5.43 27.18
CA THR A 78 -11.55 -4.72 27.56
C THR A 78 -11.91 -3.62 26.57
N HIS A 79 -10.92 -3.14 25.81
CA HIS A 79 -11.04 -2.07 24.83
C HIS A 79 -10.45 -2.51 23.49
N CYS A 80 -11.06 -2.04 22.40
CA CYS A 80 -10.55 -2.28 21.05
C CYS A 80 -9.17 -1.63 20.87
N ASN A 81 -8.20 -2.34 20.30
CA ASN A 81 -6.87 -1.79 20.09
C ASN A 81 -6.83 -0.67 19.04
N LEU A 82 -7.79 -0.63 18.10
CA LEU A 82 -7.86 0.38 17.05
C LEU A 82 -8.59 1.64 17.54
N CYS A 83 -9.87 1.52 17.92
CA CYS A 83 -10.70 2.68 18.25
C CYS A 83 -10.73 3.03 19.75
N LYS A 84 -10.10 2.22 20.60
CA LYS A 84 -10.01 2.40 22.06
C LYS A 84 -11.35 2.41 22.80
N LYS A 85 -12.45 2.01 22.16
CA LYS A 85 -13.78 1.88 22.78
C LYS A 85 -13.94 0.55 23.53
N TRP A 86 -14.87 0.50 24.49
CA TRP A 86 -15.20 -0.69 25.26
C TRP A 86 -15.78 -1.81 24.37
N LEU A 87 -15.28 -3.04 24.51
CA LEU A 87 -15.66 -4.19 23.67
C LEU A 87 -16.99 -4.86 24.09
N GLY A 88 -17.35 -4.82 25.37
CA GLY A 88 -18.55 -5.51 25.87
C GLY A 88 -18.53 -7.01 25.57
N LYS A 89 -19.58 -7.51 24.89
CA LYS A 89 -19.69 -8.93 24.46
C LYS A 89 -19.12 -9.18 23.07
N ASP A 90 -18.78 -8.13 22.33
CA ASP A 90 -18.29 -8.22 20.96
C ASP A 90 -16.76 -8.38 20.98
N ARG A 91 -16.31 -9.62 20.87
CA ARG A 91 -14.89 -10.00 20.86
C ARG A 91 -14.51 -10.56 19.51
N VAL A 92 -14.40 -9.68 18.51
CA VAL A 92 -13.84 -10.03 17.21
C VAL A 92 -12.36 -9.66 17.17
N ARG A 93 -11.59 -10.42 16.38
CA ARG A 93 -10.15 -10.20 16.18
C ARG A 93 -9.86 -9.09 15.17
N ASP A 94 -10.87 -8.75 14.38
CA ASP A 94 -10.85 -7.68 13.41
C ASP A 94 -12.21 -6.99 13.46
N HIS A 95 -12.20 -5.67 13.71
CA HIS A 95 -13.39 -4.85 13.67
C HIS A 95 -13.27 -3.98 12.42
N ASP A 96 -14.14 -4.24 11.45
CA ASP A 96 -14.35 -3.28 10.37
C ASP A 96 -15.20 -2.12 10.91
N HIS A 97 -14.66 -0.90 10.85
CA HIS A 97 -15.32 0.32 11.28
C HIS A 97 -15.66 1.25 10.10
N LEU A 98 -15.53 0.76 8.85
CA LEU A 98 -15.86 1.54 7.66
C LEU A 98 -17.23 2.22 7.74
#